data_AF-W2F0X6-F1
#
_entry.id   AF-W2F0X6-F1
#
_cell.length_a   1.000
_cell.length_b   1.000
_cell.length_c   1.000
_cell.angle_alpha   90.00
_cell.angle_beta   90.00
_cell.angle_gamma   90.00
#
_symmetry.space_group_name_H-M   'P 1'
#
loop_
_entity.id
_entity.type
_entity.pdbx_description
1 polymer ?
#
loop_
_entity_poly.entity_id
_entity_poly.type
_entity_poly.pdbx_seq_one_letter_code
_entity_poly.pdbx_strand_id
1 'polypeptide(L)'
;MTAIDPGRRLDHARRLAETGDLDAAAAAFAEIAEEEGPDRTEAGAGLSVVAERMAARLLDDGEPGQAADVLLEALSVEAVADAARLRVLLGIAHLEMACAEFAGAVEEGRWEEGDAETGALAIELLARTLPLRGRDDDAETVWRYGLDHPDRILAEQVRLRLGRDVRPVMEGTDA
;
A
#
# COMPACT_ATOMS: atom_id res chain seq x y z
N MET A 1 9.73 41.68 7.44
CA MET A 1 9.17 40.31 7.43
C MET A 1 8.12 40.23 8.52
N THR A 2 6.85 40.49 8.19
CA THR A 2 5.73 40.28 9.11
C THR A 2 5.49 38.78 9.19
N ALA A 3 5.72 38.19 10.37
CA ALA A 3 5.29 36.83 10.65
C ALA A 3 3.79 36.71 10.29
N ILE A 4 3.46 35.80 9.37
CA ILE A 4 2.07 35.50 9.05
C ILE A 4 1.45 34.97 10.34
N ASP A 5 0.35 35.58 10.75
CA ASP A 5 -0.46 35.15 11.90
C ASP A 5 -0.69 33.61 11.83
N PRO A 6 -0.27 32.84 12.85
CA PRO A 6 -0.31 31.37 12.84
C PRO A 6 -1.68 30.81 12.40
N GLY A 7 -2.77 31.37 12.92
CA GLY A 7 -4.13 30.95 12.57
C GLY A 7 -4.48 31.17 11.09
N ARG A 8 -3.90 32.19 10.44
CA ARG A 8 -4.11 32.41 8.99
C ARG A 8 -3.45 31.35 8.12
N ARG A 9 -2.34 30.74 8.56
CA ARG A 9 -1.66 29.68 7.82
C ARG A 9 -2.46 28.38 7.85
N LEU A 10 -2.97 28.01 9.03
CA LEU A 10 -3.80 26.81 9.18
C LEU A 10 -5.11 26.92 8.37
N ASP A 11 -5.76 28.08 8.42
CA ASP A 11 -6.95 28.33 7.60
C ASP A 11 -6.66 28.32 6.09
N HIS A 12 -5.44 28.71 5.69
CA HIS A 12 -5.03 28.61 4.29
C HIS A 12 -4.85 27.15 3.87
N ALA A 13 -4.18 26.33 4.67
CA ALA A 13 -3.99 24.90 4.41
C ALA A 13 -5.33 24.17 4.28
N ARG A 14 -6.29 24.46 5.17
CA ARG A 14 -7.66 23.93 5.08
C ARG A 14 -8.36 24.28 3.78
N ARG A 15 -8.29 25.55 3.36
CA ARG A 15 -8.90 25.99 2.09
C ARG A 15 -8.31 25.24 0.90
N LEU A 16 -7.01 25.02 0.87
CA LEU A 16 -6.35 24.23 -0.18
C LEU A 16 -6.95 22.82 -0.24
N ALA A 17 -7.04 22.13 0.91
CA ALA A 17 -7.62 20.80 1.02
C ALA A 17 -9.10 20.73 0.58
N GLU A 18 -9.89 21.73 0.97
CA GLU A 18 -11.30 21.87 0.58
C GLU A 18 -11.46 22.08 -0.93
N THR A 19 -10.57 22.87 -1.55
CA THR A 19 -10.56 23.10 -3.00
C THR A 19 -9.95 21.94 -3.79
N GLY A 20 -9.37 20.95 -3.12
CA GLY A 20 -8.78 19.76 -3.74
C GLY A 20 -7.32 19.92 -4.18
N ASP A 21 -6.66 21.01 -3.83
CA ASP A 21 -5.22 21.18 -4.00
C ASP A 21 -4.50 20.46 -2.85
N LEU A 22 -4.51 19.13 -2.92
CA LEU A 22 -4.05 18.27 -1.83
C LEU A 22 -2.54 18.34 -1.64
N ASP A 23 -1.77 18.46 -2.72
CA ASP A 23 -0.31 18.61 -2.64
C ASP A 23 0.08 19.88 -1.88
N ALA A 24 -0.50 21.02 -2.25
CA ALA A 24 -0.23 22.28 -1.57
C ALA A 24 -0.75 22.27 -0.12
N ALA A 25 -1.89 21.61 0.13
CA ALA A 25 -2.42 21.45 1.48
C ALA A 25 -1.48 20.61 2.36
N ALA A 26 -0.98 19.47 1.86
CA ALA A 26 -0.06 18.59 2.57
C ALA A 26 1.22 19.34 2.96
N ALA A 27 1.85 20.05 2.00
CA ALA A 27 3.03 20.85 2.24
C ALA A 27 2.77 21.93 3.33
N ALA A 28 1.67 22.67 3.22
CA ALA A 28 1.33 23.70 4.20
C ALA A 28 1.06 23.13 5.61
N PHE A 29 0.39 21.98 5.70
CA PHE A 29 0.18 21.32 7.00
C PHE A 29 1.49 20.77 7.59
N ALA A 30 2.35 20.16 6.78
CA ALA A 30 3.65 19.65 7.22
C ALA A 30 4.53 20.78 7.78
N GLU A 31 4.65 21.90 7.08
CA GLU A 31 5.41 23.08 7.55
C GLU A 31 4.94 23.56 8.93
N ILE A 32 3.62 23.69 9.14
CA ILE A 32 3.06 24.13 10.43
C ILE A 32 3.27 23.07 11.52
N ALA A 33 3.19 21.78 11.17
CA ALA A 33 3.33 20.66 12.09
C ALA A 33 4.80 20.42 12.54
N GLU A 34 5.77 20.89 11.78
CA GLU A 34 7.19 20.85 12.17
C GLU A 34 7.55 21.96 13.17
N GLU A 35 6.85 23.09 13.10
CA GLU A 35 7.04 24.21 14.02
C GLU A 35 6.52 23.89 15.44
N GLU A 36 7.20 24.44 16.44
CA GLU A 36 6.63 24.48 17.80
C GLU A 36 5.56 25.58 17.87
N GLY A 37 4.35 25.24 18.32
CA GLY A 37 3.28 26.21 18.43
C GLY A 37 1.91 25.60 18.73
N PRO A 38 0.91 26.44 19.00
CA PRO A 38 -0.44 25.98 19.32
C PRO A 38 -1.09 25.21 18.17
N ASP A 39 -0.74 25.54 16.93
CA ASP A 39 -1.35 24.96 15.73
C ASP A 39 -0.71 23.62 15.31
N ARG A 40 0.40 23.22 15.94
CA ARG A 40 1.20 22.02 15.58
C ARG A 40 0.35 20.75 15.50
N THR A 41 -0.43 20.49 16.55
CA THR A 41 -1.26 19.28 16.66
C THR A 41 -2.37 19.28 15.62
N GLU A 42 -2.98 20.45 15.39
CA GLU A 42 -4.08 20.58 14.45
C GLU A 42 -3.60 20.47 13.00
N ALA A 43 -2.43 21.02 12.69
CA ALA A 43 -1.77 20.82 11.42
C ALA A 43 -1.38 19.35 11.19
N GLY A 44 -0.87 18.66 12.22
CA GLY A 44 -0.60 17.23 12.17
C GLY A 44 -1.84 16.39 11.84
N ALA A 45 -3.01 16.74 12.39
CA ALA A 45 -4.27 16.10 12.03
C ALA A 45 -4.72 16.42 10.60
N GLY A 46 -4.55 17.68 10.15
CA GLY A 46 -4.82 18.08 8.78
C GLY A 46 -3.95 17.32 7.77
N LEU A 47 -2.66 17.15 8.06
CA LEU A 47 -1.72 16.38 7.25
C LEU A 47 -2.17 14.93 7.10
N SER A 48 -2.59 14.27 8.19
CA SER A 48 -3.06 12.89 8.14
C SER A 48 -4.26 12.68 7.22
N VAL A 49 -5.25 13.58 7.30
CA VAL A 49 -6.45 13.53 6.47
C VAL A 49 -6.12 13.76 4.99
N VAL A 50 -5.24 14.72 4.69
CA VAL A 50 -4.83 15.00 3.32
C VAL A 50 -4.02 13.85 2.74
N ALA A 51 -3.03 13.34 3.48
CA ALA A 51 -2.18 12.22 3.06
C ALA A 51 -3.00 10.95 2.80
N GLU A 52 -3.96 10.63 3.68
CA GLU A 52 -4.91 9.54 3.46
C GLU A 52 -5.68 9.70 2.15
N ARG A 53 -6.25 10.88 1.91
CA ARG A 53 -7.05 11.13 0.71
C ARG A 53 -6.22 11.03 -0.57
N MET A 54 -4.99 11.55 -0.54
CA MET A 54 -4.02 11.42 -1.63
C MET A 54 -3.67 9.96 -1.89
N ALA A 55 -3.30 9.22 -0.85
CA ALA A 55 -2.94 7.82 -0.95
C ALA A 55 -4.09 6.95 -1.47
N ALA A 56 -5.31 7.17 -0.96
CA ALA A 56 -6.50 6.46 -1.44
C ALA A 56 -6.74 6.70 -2.94
N ARG A 57 -6.65 7.95 -3.39
CA ARG A 57 -6.77 8.30 -4.81
C ARG A 57 -5.68 7.65 -5.66
N LEU A 58 -4.43 7.72 -5.23
CA LEU A 58 -3.30 7.12 -5.95
C LEU A 58 -3.45 5.60 -6.04
N LEU A 59 -3.94 4.94 -4.99
CA LEU A 59 -4.24 3.51 -5.02
C LEU A 59 -5.38 3.18 -5.99
N ASP A 60 -6.45 3.97 -6.00
CA ASP A 60 -7.56 3.82 -6.95
C ASP A 60 -7.11 4.02 -8.41
N ASP A 61 -6.16 4.94 -8.62
CA ASP A 61 -5.56 5.25 -9.92
C ASP A 61 -4.48 4.21 -10.34
N GLY A 62 -4.16 3.24 -9.48
CA GLY A 62 -3.18 2.19 -9.78
C GLY A 62 -1.72 2.62 -9.60
N GLU A 63 -1.47 3.63 -8.77
CA GLU A 63 -0.17 4.26 -8.52
C GLU A 63 0.34 4.01 -7.09
N PRO A 64 0.56 2.76 -6.66
CA PRO A 64 0.87 2.44 -5.28
C PRO A 64 2.26 2.95 -4.83
N GLY A 65 3.21 3.11 -5.75
CA GLY A 65 4.53 3.68 -5.42
C GLY A 65 4.42 5.13 -4.93
N GLN A 66 3.67 5.95 -5.66
CA GLN A 66 3.42 7.34 -5.29
C GLN A 66 2.58 7.44 -4.02
N ALA A 67 1.61 6.52 -3.83
CA ALA A 67 0.86 6.43 -2.59
C ALA A 67 1.78 6.16 -1.38
N ALA A 68 2.75 5.25 -1.55
CA ALA A 68 3.73 4.94 -0.50
C ALA A 68 4.62 6.15 -0.18
N ASP A 69 5.08 6.89 -1.18
CA ASP A 69 5.90 8.10 -1.00
C ASP A 69 5.15 9.16 -0.17
N VAL A 70 3.91 9.49 -0.54
CA VAL A 70 3.07 10.44 0.22
C VAL A 70 2.88 10.03 1.68
N LEU A 71 2.65 8.73 1.92
CA LEU A 71 2.46 8.21 3.27
C LEU A 71 3.76 8.23 4.09
N LEU A 72 4.91 7.94 3.48
CA LEU A 72 6.21 8.01 4.12
C LEU A 72 6.59 9.45 4.48
N GLU A 73 6.32 10.40 3.58
CA GLU A 73 6.52 11.83 3.85
C GLU A 73 5.67 12.29 5.03
N ALA A 74 4.36 11.98 5.04
CA ALA A 74 3.49 12.33 6.17
C ALA A 74 3.94 11.67 7.49
N LEU A 75 4.33 10.38 7.45
CA LEU A 75 4.82 9.64 8.61
C LEU A 75 6.17 10.14 9.16
N SER A 76 6.91 10.92 8.37
CA SER A 76 8.17 11.54 8.81
C SER A 76 7.95 12.76 9.72
N VAL A 77 6.77 13.37 9.67
CA VAL A 77 6.39 14.51 10.52
C VAL A 77 5.99 14.00 11.91
N GLU A 78 6.75 14.38 12.94
CA GLU A 78 6.54 13.89 14.33
C GLU A 78 5.12 14.14 14.85
N ALA A 79 4.52 15.28 14.50
CA ALA A 79 3.19 15.67 14.96
C ALA A 79 2.03 15.01 14.19
N VAL A 80 2.30 14.17 13.18
CA VAL A 80 1.27 13.52 12.37
C VAL A 80 0.30 12.73 13.25
N ALA A 81 -1.00 12.96 13.06
CA ALA A 81 -2.03 12.21 13.77
C ALA A 81 -2.24 10.83 13.12
N ASP A 82 -2.89 9.92 13.82
CA ASP A 82 -3.35 8.63 13.26
C ASP A 82 -2.26 7.82 12.51
N ALA A 83 -1.01 7.89 12.96
CA ALA A 83 0.13 7.23 12.32
C ALA A 83 -0.09 5.72 12.09
N ALA A 84 -0.83 5.05 12.99
CA ALA A 84 -1.20 3.64 12.83
C ALA A 84 -2.03 3.40 11.55
N ARG A 85 -2.96 4.31 11.24
CA ARG A 85 -3.80 4.22 10.04
C ARG A 85 -3.00 4.48 8.77
N LEU A 86 -2.14 5.49 8.77
CA LEU A 86 -1.24 5.77 7.64
C LEU A 86 -0.31 4.58 7.36
N ARG A 87 0.20 3.92 8.41
CA ARG A 87 1.00 2.68 8.27
C ARG A 87 0.21 1.52 7.66
N VAL A 88 -1.08 1.39 7.96
CA VAL A 88 -1.94 0.39 7.30
C VAL A 88 -2.09 0.67 5.81
N LEU A 89 -2.32 1.93 5.43
CA LEU A 89 -2.37 2.34 4.03
C LEU A 89 -1.03 2.12 3.31
N LEU A 90 0.09 2.36 4.00
CA LEU A 90 1.43 2.11 3.45
C LEU A 90 1.64 0.61 3.22
N GLY A 91 1.19 -0.22 4.16
CA GLY A 91 1.16 -1.66 3.98
C GLY A 91 0.34 -2.08 2.76
N ILE A 92 -0.83 -1.48 2.55
CA ILE A 92 -1.66 -1.72 1.37
C ILE A 92 -0.93 -1.35 0.08
N ALA A 93 -0.28 -0.18 0.03
CA ALA A 93 0.51 0.24 -1.11
C ALA A 93 1.66 -0.75 -1.42
N HIS A 94 2.33 -1.25 -0.38
CA HIS A 94 3.35 -2.29 -0.55
C HIS A 94 2.78 -3.63 -1.06
N LEU A 95 1.57 -4.01 -0.65
CA LEU A 95 0.93 -5.21 -1.18
C LEU A 95 0.61 -5.06 -2.68
N GLU A 96 0.14 -3.89 -3.12
CA GLU A 96 -0.11 -3.64 -4.55
C GLU A 96 1.20 -3.68 -5.37
N MET A 97 2.28 -3.07 -4.88
CA MET A 97 3.60 -3.16 -5.52
C MET A 97 4.10 -4.60 -5.58
N ALA A 98 3.97 -5.36 -4.49
CA ALA A 98 4.37 -6.77 -4.47
C ALA A 98 3.56 -7.59 -5.49
N CYS A 99 2.25 -7.38 -5.59
CA CYS A 99 1.41 -8.00 -6.62
C CYS A 99 1.91 -7.68 -8.04
N ALA A 100 2.28 -6.43 -8.31
CA ALA A 100 2.81 -6.04 -9.62
C ALA A 100 4.12 -6.77 -9.96
N GLU A 101 5.06 -6.83 -9.03
CA GLU A 101 6.34 -7.54 -9.21
C GLU A 101 6.14 -9.05 -9.41
N PHE A 102 5.26 -9.68 -8.62
CA PHE A 102 4.97 -11.11 -8.80
C PHE A 102 4.26 -11.39 -10.13
N ALA A 103 3.36 -10.50 -10.56
CA ALA A 103 2.73 -10.61 -11.88
C ALA A 103 3.77 -10.47 -13.00
N GLY A 104 4.70 -9.52 -12.91
CA GLY A 104 5.82 -9.37 -13.84
C GLY A 104 6.66 -10.64 -13.94
N ALA A 105 7.05 -11.22 -12.80
CA ALA A 105 7.79 -12.48 -12.76
C ALA A 105 7.03 -13.66 -13.41
N VAL A 106 5.70 -13.72 -13.24
CA VAL A 106 4.86 -14.72 -13.92
C VAL A 106 4.82 -14.49 -15.43
N GLU A 107 4.82 -13.24 -15.88
CA GLU A 107 4.81 -12.88 -17.30
C GLU A 107 6.16 -13.13 -17.98
N GLU A 108 7.27 -12.80 -17.35
CA GLU A 108 8.62 -13.09 -17.86
C GLU A 108 8.84 -14.59 -18.06
N GLY A 109 8.40 -15.41 -17.10
CA GLY A 109 8.46 -16.88 -17.18
C GLY A 109 7.63 -17.50 -18.31
N ARG A 110 6.77 -16.74 -19.01
CA ARG A 110 6.04 -17.23 -20.20
C ARG A 110 6.89 -17.26 -21.47
N TRP A 111 7.87 -16.37 -21.57
CA TRP A 111 8.59 -16.11 -22.81
C TRP A 111 10.00 -16.70 -22.81
N GLU A 112 10.54 -17.03 -21.63
CA GLU A 112 11.87 -17.57 -21.45
C GLU A 112 11.79 -19.01 -20.90
N GLU A 113 12.86 -19.81 -21.09
CA GLU A 113 13.06 -21.04 -20.30
C GLU A 113 13.37 -20.63 -18.86
N GLY A 114 12.32 -20.22 -18.14
CA GLY A 114 12.39 -19.79 -16.76
C GLY A 114 12.57 -20.96 -15.81
N ASP A 115 13.15 -20.68 -14.65
CA ASP A 115 13.21 -21.64 -13.55
C ASP A 115 11.79 -21.94 -13.03
N ALA A 116 11.34 -23.17 -13.20
CA ALA A 116 10.01 -23.63 -12.80
C ALA A 116 9.75 -23.46 -11.29
N GLU A 117 10.80 -23.49 -10.45
CA GLU A 117 10.67 -23.25 -9.01
C GLU A 117 10.33 -21.77 -8.73
N THR A 118 11.08 -20.85 -9.35
CA THR A 118 10.84 -19.40 -9.27
C THR A 118 9.45 -19.03 -9.81
N GLY A 119 9.07 -19.57 -10.98
CA GLY A 119 7.74 -19.34 -11.55
C GLY A 119 6.60 -19.82 -10.65
N ALA A 120 6.74 -21.02 -10.08
CA ALA A 120 5.74 -21.54 -9.13
C ALA A 120 5.67 -20.74 -7.81
N LEU A 121 6.80 -20.18 -7.35
CA LEU A 121 6.82 -19.30 -6.18
C LEU A 121 6.12 -17.96 -6.49
N ALA A 122 6.37 -17.36 -7.65
CA ALA A 122 5.69 -16.12 -8.05
C ALA A 122 4.16 -16.31 -8.13
N ILE A 123 3.70 -17.44 -8.70
CA ILE A 123 2.28 -17.84 -8.71
C ILE A 123 1.72 -17.97 -7.30
N GLU A 124 2.43 -18.66 -6.39
CA GLU A 124 2.01 -18.83 -5.00
C GLU A 124 1.87 -17.48 -4.28
N LEU A 125 2.88 -16.62 -4.38
CA LEU A 125 2.91 -15.33 -3.69
C LEU A 125 1.85 -14.38 -4.24
N LEU A 126 1.68 -14.31 -5.56
CA LEU A 126 0.64 -13.49 -6.18
C LEU A 126 -0.75 -13.96 -5.75
N ALA A 127 -1.04 -15.25 -5.92
CA ALA A 127 -2.36 -15.79 -5.61
C ALA A 127 -2.71 -15.76 -4.11
N ARG A 128 -1.73 -15.64 -3.22
CA ARG A 128 -1.97 -15.46 -1.78
C ARG A 128 -2.04 -14.00 -1.34
N THR A 129 -1.43 -13.09 -2.10
CA THR A 129 -1.47 -11.66 -1.79
C THR A 129 -2.77 -11.03 -2.29
N LEU A 130 -3.26 -11.44 -3.46
CA LEU A 130 -4.48 -10.90 -4.08
C LEU A 130 -5.73 -10.92 -3.17
N PRO A 131 -6.04 -11.99 -2.40
CA PRO A 131 -7.17 -12.01 -1.48
C PRO A 131 -7.08 -10.97 -0.34
N LEU A 132 -5.86 -10.58 0.06
CA LEU A 132 -5.68 -9.51 1.06
C LEU A 132 -6.16 -8.14 0.54
N ARG A 133 -6.38 -8.03 -0.76
CA ARG A 133 -6.91 -6.86 -1.46
C ARG A 133 -8.35 -7.07 -1.95
N GLY A 134 -9.01 -8.15 -1.53
CA GLY A 134 -10.36 -8.51 -1.98
C GLY A 134 -10.43 -8.95 -3.45
N ARG A 135 -9.31 -9.42 -4.01
CA ARG A 135 -9.18 -9.86 -5.40
C ARG A 135 -9.18 -11.40 -5.50
N ASP A 136 -10.17 -12.03 -4.89
CA ASP A 136 -10.28 -13.49 -4.81
C ASP A 136 -10.39 -14.16 -6.19
N ASP A 137 -11.15 -13.56 -7.12
CA ASP A 137 -11.33 -14.10 -8.47
C ASP A 137 -10.01 -14.07 -9.29
N ASP A 138 -9.20 -13.02 -9.10
CA ASP A 138 -7.88 -12.92 -9.71
C ASP A 138 -6.94 -13.98 -9.13
N ALA A 139 -6.99 -14.20 -7.81
CA ALA A 139 -6.21 -15.24 -7.15
C ALA A 139 -6.54 -16.63 -7.69
N GLU A 140 -7.82 -16.95 -7.87
CA GLU A 140 -8.26 -18.21 -8.47
C GLU A 140 -7.73 -18.36 -9.91
N THR A 141 -7.74 -17.26 -10.67
CA THR A 141 -7.22 -17.24 -12.04
C THR A 141 -5.71 -17.52 -12.09
N VAL A 142 -4.93 -16.93 -11.17
CA VAL A 142 -3.48 -17.17 -11.06
C VAL A 142 -3.19 -18.63 -10.67
N TRP A 143 -3.95 -19.19 -9.73
CA TRP A 143 -3.81 -20.61 -9.39
C TRP A 143 -4.11 -21.52 -10.57
N ARG A 144 -5.22 -21.29 -11.26
CA ARG A 144 -5.62 -22.07 -12.43
C ARG A 144 -4.57 -22.02 -13.53
N TYR A 145 -4.05 -20.83 -13.81
CA TYR A 145 -2.95 -20.63 -14.75
C TYR A 145 -1.74 -21.53 -14.43
N GLY A 146 -1.31 -21.58 -13.17
CA GLY A 146 -0.18 -22.43 -12.77
C GLY A 146 -0.47 -23.93 -12.84
N LEU A 147 -1.68 -24.35 -12.47
CA LEU A 147 -2.07 -25.76 -12.46
C LEU A 147 -2.23 -26.36 -13.87
N ASP A 148 -2.70 -25.54 -14.81
CA ASP A 148 -2.96 -25.90 -16.20
C ASP A 148 -1.77 -25.59 -17.12
N HIS A 149 -0.63 -25.17 -16.56
CA HIS A 149 0.55 -24.77 -17.33
C HIS A 149 1.13 -25.93 -18.17
N PRO A 150 1.56 -25.68 -19.42
CA PRO A 150 2.09 -26.74 -20.30
C PRO A 150 3.40 -27.34 -19.79
N ASP A 151 4.22 -26.57 -19.07
CA ASP A 151 5.36 -27.11 -18.33
C ASP A 151 4.89 -27.91 -17.12
N ARG A 152 5.11 -29.23 -17.19
CA ARG A 152 4.72 -30.19 -16.16
C ARG A 152 5.48 -30.01 -14.86
N ILE A 153 6.73 -29.52 -14.90
CA ILE A 153 7.54 -29.32 -13.70
C ILE A 153 6.95 -28.15 -12.90
N LEU A 154 6.68 -27.03 -13.57
CA LEU A 154 6.01 -25.88 -12.96
C LEU A 154 4.64 -26.27 -12.38
N ALA A 155 3.80 -26.97 -13.16
CA ALA A 155 2.47 -27.37 -12.70
C ALA A 155 2.52 -28.29 -11.46
N GLU A 156 3.50 -29.20 -11.39
CA GLU A 156 3.73 -30.05 -10.21
C GLU A 156 4.13 -29.20 -8.98
N GLN A 157 5.02 -28.24 -9.16
CA GLN A 157 5.44 -27.33 -8.08
C GLN A 157 4.27 -26.47 -7.57
N VAL A 158 3.40 -25.98 -8.46
CA VAL A 158 2.20 -25.23 -8.09
C VAL A 158 1.24 -26.11 -7.28
N ARG A 159 1.02 -27.38 -7.66
CA ARG A 159 0.18 -28.32 -6.87
C ARG A 159 0.71 -28.52 -5.46
N LEU A 160 2.03 -28.71 -5.31
CA LEU A 160 2.68 -28.87 -4.01
C LEU A 160 2.48 -27.63 -3.12
N ARG A 161 2.53 -26.43 -3.70
CA ARG A 161 2.39 -25.16 -2.99
C ARG A 161 0.95 -24.84 -2.61
N LEU A 162 -0.01 -25.14 -3.49
CA LEU A 162 -1.44 -25.00 -3.20
C LEU A 162 -1.85 -25.80 -1.96
N GLY A 163 -1.27 -27.00 -1.77
CA GLY A 163 -1.52 -27.84 -0.60
C GLY A 163 -0.89 -27.37 0.71
N ARG A 164 -0.07 -26.31 0.70
CA ARG A 164 0.49 -25.73 1.93
C ARG A 164 -0.58 -24.85 2.58
N ASP A 165 -0.95 -25.15 3.82
CA ASP A 165 -1.81 -24.25 4.58
C ASP A 165 -0.96 -23.07 5.13
N VAL A 166 -1.51 -21.85 5.11
CA VAL A 166 -0.92 -20.67 5.79
C VAL A 166 -1.71 -20.33 7.05
N ARG A 167 -2.70 -21.13 7.43
CA ARG A 167 -3.41 -20.92 8.69
C ARG A 167 -2.42 -20.90 9.85
N PRO A 168 -2.45 -19.86 10.71
CA PRO A 168 -1.81 -19.99 12.01
C PRO A 168 -2.52 -21.14 12.72
N VAL A 169 -1.76 -22.15 13.15
CA VAL A 169 -2.25 -23.17 14.07
C VAL A 169 -2.56 -22.44 15.38
N MET A 170 -3.78 -21.94 15.51
CA MET A 170 -4.32 -21.49 16.78
C MET A 170 -4.65 -22.76 17.56
N GLU A 171 -3.65 -23.34 18.22
CA GLU A 171 -3.92 -24.35 19.24
C GLU A 171 -4.82 -23.70 20.29
N GLY A 172 -6.04 -24.22 20.39
CA GLY A 172 -7.04 -23.75 21.34
C GLY A 172 -6.45 -23.76 22.73
N THR A 173 -6.40 -22.59 23.36
CA THR A 173 -6.24 -22.52 24.80
C THR A 173 -7.59 -22.92 25.38
N ASP A 174 -7.72 -24.21 25.74
CA ASP A 174 -8.84 -24.68 26.54
C ASP A 174 -8.90 -23.86 27.84
N ALA A 175 -10.12 -23.42 28.14
CA ALA A 175 -10.49 -22.59 29.29
C ALA A 175 -10.47 -23.35 30.62
#